data_AF-A0A2S5GHS7-F1
#
_entry.id   AF-A0A2S5GHS7-F1
#
_cell.length_a   1.000
_cell.length_b   1.000
_cell.length_c   1.000
_cell.angle_alpha   90.00
_cell.angle_beta   90.00
_cell.angle_gamma   90.00
#
_symmetry.space_group_name_H-M   'P 1'
#
loop_
_entity.id
_entity.type
_entity.pdbx_description
1 polymer ?
#
loop_
_entity_poly.entity_id
_entity_poly.type
_entity_poly.pdbx_seq_one_letter_code
_entity_poly.pdbx_strand_id
1 'polypeptide(L)'
;DMQPGNYRVLREGFVYVLLDQEIWHAYQVTADGHMRQYDPYRMPEGTPRPLSKACTGVGHDVRASFIHVDTKAYKEAWIAFSQDRWPEPVLDAYKAQTAPSARFLKVDLATLRETPQTVLHGLKFADGFLTDHVWEYRYDGEDFGSRHAVRTRTPRFVPINDYVDDIAKTQGLPQGVPVLALPDPVGAVLEFNQQRHL
;
A
#
# COMPACT_ATOMS: atom_id res chain seq x y z
N ASP A 1 -18.73 -13.89 7.97
CA ASP A 1 -18.19 -13.88 6.59
C ASP A 1 -17.78 -12.48 6.20
N MET A 2 -16.49 -12.24 6.02
CA MET A 2 -16.01 -11.07 5.28
C MET A 2 -16.49 -11.26 3.84
N GLN A 3 -17.47 -10.48 3.41
CA GLN A 3 -17.88 -10.45 2.01
C GLN A 3 -16.63 -10.18 1.14
N PRO A 4 -16.37 -10.98 0.10
CA PRO A 4 -15.35 -10.64 -0.89
C PRO A 4 -15.81 -9.37 -1.61
N GLY A 5 -15.19 -8.21 -1.31
CA GLY A 5 -15.58 -6.99 -2.02
C GLY A 5 -15.11 -5.60 -1.57
N ASN A 6 -14.47 -5.36 -0.42
CA ASN A 6 -14.14 -3.96 -0.04
C ASN A 6 -12.72 -3.82 0.52
N TYR A 7 -11.76 -3.53 -0.36
CA TYR A 7 -10.43 -3.04 0.02
C TYR A 7 -10.53 -1.62 0.58
N ARG A 8 -9.53 -1.26 1.37
CA ARG A 8 -9.29 0.12 1.84
C ARG A 8 -7.96 0.59 1.27
N VAL A 9 -7.83 1.90 1.08
CA VAL A 9 -6.51 2.52 0.92
C VAL A 9 -5.70 2.24 2.19
N LEU A 10 -4.36 2.08 2.03
CA LEU A 10 -3.47 1.93 3.18
C LEU A 10 -3.70 3.06 4.17
N ARG A 11 -4.04 2.70 5.41
CA ARG A 11 -4.20 3.66 6.50
C ARG A 11 -2.86 4.20 6.97
N GLU A 12 -2.91 5.26 7.78
CA GLU A 12 -1.73 5.83 8.42
C GLU A 12 -0.96 4.77 9.22
N GLY A 13 0.36 4.76 9.02
CA GLY A 13 1.28 3.76 9.56
C GLY A 13 2.55 3.67 8.71
N PHE A 14 3.12 2.48 8.65
CA PHE A 14 4.42 2.21 8.03
C PHE A 14 4.34 1.00 7.11
N VAL A 15 4.90 1.12 5.91
CA VAL A 15 5.12 -0.01 5.02
C VAL A 15 6.62 -0.26 4.91
N TYR A 16 7.01 -1.50 5.12
CA TYR A 16 8.38 -1.99 4.96
C TYR A 16 8.44 -2.95 3.78
N VAL A 17 9.42 -2.76 2.92
CA VAL A 17 9.72 -3.63 1.78
C VAL A 17 11.18 -4.05 1.92
N LEU A 18 11.43 -5.32 2.21
CA LEU A 18 12.77 -5.89 2.22
C LEU A 18 13.02 -6.57 0.87
N LEU A 19 13.82 -5.92 0.04
CA LEU A 19 14.20 -6.40 -1.29
C LEU A 19 15.36 -7.39 -1.17
N ASP A 20 15.19 -8.58 -1.75
CA ASP A 20 16.15 -9.68 -1.72
C ASP A 20 16.73 -9.98 -0.32
N GLN A 21 15.93 -9.72 0.72
CA GLN A 21 16.33 -9.87 2.13
C GLN A 21 17.48 -8.94 2.60
N GLU A 22 17.89 -7.97 1.78
CA GLU A 22 19.09 -7.15 2.01
C GLU A 22 18.80 -5.65 2.11
N ILE A 23 17.98 -5.12 1.19
CA ILE A 23 17.76 -3.69 1.03
C ILE A 23 16.38 -3.32 1.56
N TRP A 24 16.34 -2.38 2.50
CA TRP A 24 15.08 -1.84 2.96
C TRP A 24 14.63 -0.65 2.11
N HIS A 25 13.39 -0.70 1.65
CA HIS A 25 12.59 0.50 1.45
C HIS A 25 11.57 0.60 2.59
N ALA A 26 11.40 1.79 3.14
CA ALA A 26 10.40 2.05 4.16
C ALA A 26 9.62 3.32 3.83
N TYR A 27 8.31 3.29 4.11
CA TYR A 27 7.38 4.36 3.76
C TYR A 27 6.50 4.71 4.96
N GLN A 28 6.42 5.99 5.29
CA GLN A 28 5.35 6.48 6.15
C GLN A 28 4.11 6.70 5.28
N VAL A 29 2.99 6.11 5.67
CA VAL A 29 1.70 6.31 5.00
C VAL A 29 1.02 7.49 5.67
N THR A 30 0.74 8.55 4.91
CA THR A 30 -0.04 9.71 5.39
C THR A 30 -1.50 9.31 5.65
N ALA A 31 -2.24 10.10 6.43
CA ALA A 31 -3.68 9.89 6.64
C ALA A 31 -4.48 9.79 5.34
N ASP A 32 -4.04 10.48 4.28
CA ASP A 32 -4.68 10.36 2.99
C ASP A 32 -4.31 9.05 2.29
N GLY A 33 -3.18 8.40 2.57
CA GLY A 33 -2.75 7.17 1.88
C GLY A 33 -1.57 7.38 0.91
N HIS A 34 -0.94 8.55 0.91
CA HIS A 34 0.33 8.79 0.21
C HIS A 34 1.50 8.21 0.99
N MET A 35 2.47 7.65 0.29
CA MET A 35 3.67 7.02 0.84
C MET A 35 4.87 7.96 0.74
N ARG A 36 5.50 8.22 1.88
CA ARG A 36 6.73 9.01 1.97
C ARG A 36 7.89 8.08 2.30
N GLN A 37 8.78 7.88 1.32
CA GLN A 37 9.96 7.05 1.54
C GLN A 37 10.91 7.70 2.54
N TYR A 38 11.51 6.90 3.40
CA TYR A 38 12.51 7.34 4.38
C TYR A 38 13.57 6.24 4.60
N ASP A 39 14.70 6.62 5.20
CA ASP A 39 15.71 5.67 5.68
C ASP A 39 15.20 5.01 6.97
N PRO A 40 14.95 3.68 6.99
CA PRO A 40 14.38 3.00 8.14
C PRO A 40 15.26 3.07 9.40
N TYR A 41 16.56 3.28 9.25
CA TYR A 41 17.50 3.45 10.37
C TYR A 41 17.61 4.92 10.82
N ARG A 42 17.07 5.86 10.05
CA ARG A 42 17.09 7.31 10.33
C ARG A 42 15.71 7.91 10.13
N MET A 43 14.74 7.35 10.86
CA MET A 43 13.35 7.75 10.72
C MET A 43 13.11 9.21 11.16
N PRO A 44 12.36 10.01 10.37
CA PRO A 44 11.89 11.32 10.80
C PRO A 44 10.97 11.22 12.02
N GLU A 45 11.16 12.11 13.00
CA GLU A 45 10.28 12.18 14.18
C GLU A 45 8.88 12.70 13.81
N GLY A 46 7.87 12.18 14.51
CA GLY A 46 6.48 12.63 14.43
C GLY A 46 5.64 11.93 13.36
N THR A 47 4.39 12.39 13.23
CA THR A 47 3.44 11.87 12.24
C THR A 47 3.80 12.34 10.83
N PRO A 48 3.55 11.51 9.80
CA PRO A 48 3.83 11.89 8.42
C PRO A 48 3.01 13.12 8.04
N ARG A 49 3.72 14.22 7.77
CA ARG A 49 3.09 15.45 7.29
C ARG A 49 2.39 15.18 5.95
N PRO A 50 1.17 15.72 5.73
CA PRO A 50 0.51 15.66 4.43
C PRO A 50 1.37 16.24 3.30
N LEU A 51 1.07 15.85 2.07
CA LEU A 51 1.64 16.52 0.90
C LEU A 51 1.19 17.98 0.87
N SER A 52 2.07 18.88 0.42
CA SER A 52 1.73 20.29 0.30
C SER A 52 0.64 20.51 -0.76
N LYS A 53 -0.16 21.56 -0.61
CA LYS A 53 -1.17 21.94 -1.62
C LYS A 53 -0.56 22.18 -3.01
N ALA A 54 0.68 22.69 -3.06
CA ALA A 54 1.40 22.84 -4.32
C ALA A 54 1.66 21.48 -4.98
N CYS A 55 2.10 20.49 -4.22
CA CYS A 55 2.33 19.13 -4.73
C CYS A 55 1.04 18.46 -5.19
N THR A 56 -0.04 18.55 -4.41
CA THR A 56 -1.32 17.92 -4.76
C THR A 56 -2.07 18.65 -5.87
N GLY A 57 -1.79 19.95 -6.06
CA GLY A 57 -2.31 20.76 -7.15
C GLY A 57 -1.73 20.41 -8.52
N VAL A 58 -0.51 19.83 -8.56
CA VAL A 58 0.14 19.36 -9.80
C VAL A 58 0.15 17.83 -9.93
N GLY A 59 -0.61 17.11 -9.07
CA GLY A 59 -0.79 15.67 -9.19
C GLY A 59 0.34 14.79 -8.63
N HIS A 60 1.28 15.34 -7.85
CA HIS A 60 2.36 14.54 -7.24
C HIS A 60 1.84 13.51 -6.22
N ASP A 61 0.61 13.70 -5.72
CA ASP A 61 -0.10 12.73 -4.89
C ASP A 61 -0.33 11.40 -5.59
N VAL A 62 -0.55 11.42 -6.91
CA VAL A 62 -0.77 10.20 -7.70
C VAL A 62 0.45 9.29 -7.64
N ARG A 63 1.64 9.82 -7.98
CA ARG A 63 2.88 9.04 -7.93
C ARG A 63 3.22 8.59 -6.51
N ALA A 64 2.94 9.46 -5.53
CA ALA A 64 3.15 9.13 -4.12
C ALA A 64 2.21 8.02 -3.59
N SER A 65 1.20 7.59 -4.35
CA SER A 65 0.35 6.44 -4.00
C SER A 65 0.91 5.09 -4.46
N PHE A 66 2.11 5.03 -5.04
CA PHE A 66 2.71 3.79 -5.54
C PHE A 66 4.09 3.51 -4.93
N ILE A 67 4.43 2.23 -4.80
CA ILE A 67 5.78 1.75 -4.50
C ILE A 67 6.45 1.40 -5.83
N HIS A 68 7.65 1.92 -6.05
CA HIS A 68 8.44 1.66 -7.23
C HIS A 68 9.59 0.71 -6.90
N VAL A 69 9.67 -0.41 -7.61
CA VAL A 69 10.73 -1.42 -7.46
C VAL A 69 11.32 -1.74 -8.83
N ASP A 70 12.65 -1.75 -8.93
CA ASP A 70 13.36 -2.18 -10.14
C ASP A 70 13.48 -3.71 -10.17
N THR A 71 12.64 -4.35 -10.98
CA THR A 71 12.61 -5.83 -11.13
C THR A 71 13.80 -6.39 -11.92
N LYS A 72 14.64 -5.53 -12.51
CA LYS A 72 15.91 -5.95 -13.11
C LYS A 72 16.98 -6.11 -12.04
N ALA A 73 16.99 -5.20 -11.06
CA ALA A 73 17.92 -5.20 -9.95
C ALA A 73 17.55 -6.22 -8.86
N TYR A 74 16.25 -6.38 -8.57
CA TYR A 74 15.78 -7.22 -7.46
C TYR A 74 14.87 -8.36 -7.93
N LYS A 75 14.81 -9.46 -7.17
CA LYS A 75 14.00 -10.66 -7.51
C LYS A 75 12.84 -10.90 -6.57
N GLU A 76 13.01 -10.66 -5.29
CA GLU A 76 12.02 -10.89 -4.25
C GLU A 76 11.76 -9.62 -3.44
N ALA A 77 10.53 -9.45 -2.98
CA ALA A 77 10.18 -8.44 -2.00
C ALA A 77 9.39 -9.05 -0.85
N TRP A 78 9.78 -8.73 0.39
CA TRP A 78 9.00 -9.03 1.58
C TRP A 78 8.33 -7.75 2.05
N ILE A 79 7.00 -7.70 1.96
CA ILE A 79 6.22 -6.49 2.18
C ILE A 79 5.36 -6.66 3.43
N ALA A 80 5.44 -5.70 4.34
CA ALA A 80 4.63 -5.70 5.56
C ALA A 80 4.15 -4.30 5.90
N PHE A 81 2.92 -4.23 6.41
CA PHE A 81 2.39 -3.04 7.06
C PHE A 81 2.59 -3.14 8.59
N SER A 82 2.82 -2.00 9.22
CA SER A 82 2.83 -1.87 10.67
C SER A 82 2.25 -0.53 11.09
N GLN A 83 1.43 -0.52 12.14
CA GLN A 83 0.93 0.73 12.71
C GLN A 83 2.04 1.53 13.39
N ASP A 84 2.94 0.82 14.06
CA ASP A 84 4.05 1.41 14.79
C ASP A 84 5.35 1.21 14.02
N ARG A 85 6.29 2.14 14.24
CA ARG A 85 7.62 2.04 13.65
C ARG A 85 8.36 0.81 14.18
N TRP A 86 9.15 0.18 13.33
CA TRP A 86 10.06 -0.87 13.76
C TRP A 86 11.36 -0.24 14.26
N PRO A 87 11.80 -0.59 15.48
CA PRO A 87 13.11 -0.15 15.96
C PRO A 87 14.22 -0.90 15.20
N GLU A 88 15.42 -0.33 15.21
CA GLU A 88 16.62 -0.89 14.56
C GLU A 88 16.85 -2.39 14.83
N PRO A 89 16.75 -2.91 16.08
CA PRO A 89 16.89 -4.33 16.34
C PRO A 89 15.88 -5.23 15.60
N VAL A 90 14.67 -4.72 15.31
CA VAL A 90 13.66 -5.46 14.54
C VAL A 90 14.03 -5.49 13.06
N LEU A 91 14.50 -4.36 12.52
CA LEU A 91 14.98 -4.28 11.14
C LEU A 91 16.15 -5.25 10.91
N ASP A 92 17.10 -5.26 11.84
CA ASP A 92 18.28 -6.12 11.77
C ASP A 92 17.93 -7.60 11.94
N ALA A 93 17.01 -7.94 12.85
CA ALA A 93 16.56 -9.31 13.02
C ALA A 93 15.89 -9.88 11.77
N TYR A 94 15.19 -9.04 10.99
CA TYR A 94 14.63 -9.47 9.71
C TYR A 94 15.69 -9.63 8.63
N LYS A 95 16.67 -8.73 8.51
CA LYS A 95 17.81 -8.91 7.59
C LYS A 95 18.64 -10.15 7.93
N ALA A 96 18.87 -10.38 9.22
CA ALA A 96 19.59 -11.55 9.72
C ALA A 96 18.75 -12.83 9.69
N GLN A 97 17.47 -12.74 9.29
CA GLN A 97 16.54 -13.86 9.20
C GLN A 97 16.33 -14.60 10.53
N THR A 98 16.52 -13.92 11.67
CA THR A 98 16.32 -14.46 13.02
C THR A 98 14.90 -14.20 13.54
N ALA A 99 14.20 -13.20 13.01
CA ALA A 99 12.81 -12.92 13.33
C ALA A 99 11.81 -13.71 12.45
N PRO A 100 10.63 -14.09 12.98
CA PRO A 100 9.62 -14.81 12.21
C PRO A 100 9.11 -14.00 11.00
N SER A 101 9.27 -14.56 9.81
CA SER A 101 8.93 -13.90 8.54
C SER A 101 7.46 -14.01 8.14
N ALA A 102 6.62 -14.67 8.94
CA ALA A 102 5.20 -14.89 8.66
C ALA A 102 4.36 -13.61 8.59
N ARG A 103 4.88 -12.47 9.10
CA ARG A 103 4.25 -11.15 8.97
C ARG A 103 4.32 -10.58 7.55
N PHE A 104 5.28 -11.01 6.74
CA PHE A 104 5.46 -10.46 5.40
C PHE A 104 4.59 -11.18 4.38
N LEU A 105 4.04 -10.39 3.46
CA LEU A 105 3.68 -10.88 2.15
C LEU A 105 4.96 -10.97 1.31
N LYS A 106 5.36 -12.19 0.97
CA LYS A 106 6.57 -12.45 0.18
C LYS A 106 6.18 -12.66 -1.26
N VAL A 107 6.81 -11.92 -2.16
CA VAL A 107 6.46 -11.94 -3.58
C VAL A 107 7.72 -12.07 -4.44
N ASP A 108 7.66 -12.99 -5.39
CA ASP A 108 8.57 -12.97 -6.53
C ASP A 108 8.15 -11.82 -7.45
N LEU A 109 9.08 -10.89 -7.69
CA LEU A 109 8.82 -9.65 -8.40
C LEU A 109 8.53 -9.86 -9.88
N ALA A 110 9.11 -10.90 -10.50
CA ALA A 110 8.82 -11.25 -11.88
C ALA A 110 7.38 -11.80 -12.01
N THR A 111 6.99 -12.72 -11.13
CA THR A 111 5.64 -13.28 -11.08
C THR A 111 4.60 -12.19 -10.79
N LEU A 112 4.87 -11.31 -9.82
CA LEU A 112 3.97 -10.18 -9.51
C LEU A 112 3.79 -9.26 -10.72
N ARG A 113 4.86 -8.99 -11.46
CA ARG A 113 4.85 -8.13 -12.63
C ARG A 113 4.07 -8.74 -13.80
N GLU A 114 4.29 -10.02 -14.08
CA GLU A 114 3.77 -10.69 -15.28
C GLU A 114 2.39 -11.32 -15.06
N THR A 115 2.14 -11.87 -13.87
CA THR A 115 0.91 -12.59 -13.52
C THR A 115 0.45 -12.26 -12.09
N PRO A 116 0.14 -10.99 -11.76
CA PRO A 116 -0.17 -10.56 -10.40
C PRO A 116 -1.28 -11.37 -9.72
N GLN A 117 -2.31 -11.79 -10.47
CA GLN A 117 -3.43 -12.57 -9.97
C GLN A 117 -3.08 -13.98 -9.46
N THR A 118 -1.89 -14.50 -9.78
CA THR A 118 -1.43 -15.80 -9.28
C THR A 118 -0.69 -15.67 -7.96
N VAL A 119 -0.34 -14.44 -7.56
CA VAL A 119 0.29 -14.13 -6.27
C VAL A 119 -0.80 -14.05 -5.21
N LEU A 120 -0.54 -14.60 -4.03
CA LEU A 120 -1.46 -14.46 -2.89
C LEU A 120 -1.70 -12.97 -2.60
N HIS A 121 -2.97 -12.55 -2.55
CA HIS A 121 -3.38 -11.14 -2.42
C HIS A 121 -2.94 -10.21 -3.57
N GLY A 122 -2.39 -10.77 -4.65
CA GLY A 122 -2.08 -10.04 -5.86
C GLY A 122 -3.31 -9.87 -6.74
N LEU A 123 -3.45 -8.67 -7.28
CA LEU A 123 -4.59 -8.24 -8.06
C LEU A 123 -4.09 -7.50 -9.29
N LYS A 124 -4.88 -7.59 -10.36
CA LYS A 124 -4.72 -6.78 -11.56
C LYS A 124 -5.43 -5.45 -11.35
N PHE A 125 -4.73 -4.33 -11.55
CA PHE A 125 -5.41 -3.05 -11.71
C PHE A 125 -6.14 -3.05 -13.06
N ALA A 126 -7.45 -2.84 -13.03
CA ALA A 126 -8.31 -2.75 -14.21
C ALA A 126 -9.22 -1.52 -14.09
N ASP A 127 -9.80 -1.10 -15.21
CA ASP A 127 -10.79 -0.04 -15.22
C ASP A 127 -11.93 -0.35 -14.23
N GLY A 128 -12.33 0.67 -13.46
CA GLY A 128 -13.35 0.54 -12.42
C GLY A 128 -12.85 -0.09 -11.11
N PHE A 129 -11.65 -0.69 -11.06
CA PHE A 129 -11.17 -1.40 -9.85
C PHE A 129 -11.24 -0.53 -8.59
N LEU A 130 -10.79 0.72 -8.66
CA LEU A 130 -10.82 1.63 -7.52
C LEU A 130 -12.26 1.93 -7.07
N THR A 131 -13.13 2.32 -8.00
CA THR A 131 -14.51 2.73 -7.67
C THR A 131 -15.38 1.56 -7.24
N ASP A 132 -15.06 0.35 -7.69
CA ASP A 132 -15.87 -0.85 -7.45
C ASP A 132 -15.43 -1.60 -6.19
N HIS A 133 -14.13 -1.55 -5.87
CA HIS A 133 -13.53 -2.39 -4.83
C HIS A 133 -12.79 -1.64 -3.73
N VAL A 134 -12.49 -0.35 -3.88
CA VAL A 134 -11.75 0.42 -2.86
C VAL A 134 -12.65 1.49 -2.26
N TRP A 135 -12.96 1.35 -0.97
CA TRP A 135 -13.96 2.17 -0.28
C TRP A 135 -13.76 3.68 -0.45
N GLU A 136 -12.52 4.16 -0.31
CA GLU A 136 -12.18 5.58 -0.43
C GLU A 136 -12.48 6.16 -1.82
N TYR A 137 -12.55 5.34 -2.88
CA TYR A 137 -12.80 5.82 -4.24
C TYR A 137 -14.25 5.66 -4.70
N ARG A 138 -15.09 5.00 -3.90
CA ARG A 138 -16.51 4.81 -4.23
C ARG A 138 -17.23 6.15 -4.39
N TYR A 139 -18.20 6.20 -5.32
CA TYR A 139 -19.07 7.37 -5.47
C TYR A 139 -20.10 7.50 -4.35
N ASP A 140 -20.55 6.36 -3.83
CA ASP A 140 -21.47 6.21 -2.70
C ASP A 140 -20.72 5.94 -1.39
N GLY A 141 -19.42 6.21 -1.35
CA GLY A 141 -18.58 5.98 -0.18
C GLY A 141 -18.94 6.95 0.95
N GLU A 142 -19.56 6.44 2.00
CA GLU A 142 -19.85 7.18 3.24
C GLU A 142 -18.95 6.67 4.38
N ASP A 143 -18.83 7.47 5.45
CA ASP A 143 -18.20 6.99 6.68
C ASP A 143 -19.12 5.97 7.35
N PHE A 144 -18.62 4.75 7.52
CA PHE A 144 -19.34 3.66 8.18
C PHE A 144 -19.06 3.59 9.68
N GLY A 145 -18.65 4.71 10.27
CA GLY A 145 -18.14 4.80 11.64
C GLY A 145 -16.79 4.11 11.76
N SER A 146 -15.91 4.32 10.77
CA SER A 146 -14.61 3.65 10.70
C SER A 146 -13.72 4.06 11.88
N ARG A 147 -13.05 3.08 12.50
CA ARG A 147 -12.07 3.35 13.57
C ARG A 147 -10.85 4.10 13.04
N HIS A 148 -10.51 3.89 11.77
CA HIS A 148 -9.34 4.49 11.12
C HIS A 148 -9.67 5.71 10.25
N ALA A 149 -10.90 6.23 10.37
CA ALA A 149 -11.50 7.24 9.50
C ALA A 149 -11.60 6.80 8.03
N VAL A 150 -12.61 7.32 7.33
CA VAL A 150 -12.72 7.20 5.87
C VAL A 150 -12.36 8.54 5.25
N ARG A 151 -11.42 8.54 4.31
CA ARG A 151 -11.05 9.72 3.54
C ARG A 151 -11.40 9.53 2.08
N THR A 152 -12.48 10.17 1.64
CA THR A 152 -12.93 10.05 0.25
C THR A 152 -11.90 10.62 -0.71
N ARG A 153 -11.70 9.89 -1.81
CA ARG A 153 -10.70 10.10 -2.85
C ARG A 153 -11.32 10.03 -4.24
N THR A 154 -12.65 10.00 -4.33
CA THR A 154 -13.40 9.95 -5.60
C THR A 154 -12.84 10.96 -6.62
N PRO A 155 -12.52 12.24 -6.31
CA PRO A 155 -11.96 13.16 -7.32
C PRO A 155 -10.60 12.76 -7.90
N ARG A 156 -9.89 11.80 -7.28
CA ARG A 156 -8.56 11.32 -7.69
C ARG A 156 -8.58 10.05 -8.52
N PHE A 157 -9.75 9.43 -8.77
CA PHE A 157 -9.78 8.20 -9.58
C PHE A 157 -9.28 8.45 -11.02
N VAL A 158 -9.69 9.56 -11.67
CA VAL A 158 -9.26 9.86 -13.06
C VAL A 158 -7.74 10.02 -13.15
N PRO A 159 -7.08 10.91 -12.36
CA PRO A 159 -5.63 11.04 -12.41
C PRO A 159 -4.86 9.74 -12.10
N ILE A 160 -5.41 8.86 -11.24
CA ILE A 160 -4.77 7.58 -10.93
C ILE A 160 -4.91 6.60 -12.09
N ASN A 161 -6.10 6.49 -12.70
CA ASN A 161 -6.30 5.62 -13.85
C ASN A 161 -5.41 6.06 -15.03
N ASP A 162 -5.36 7.37 -15.32
CA ASP A 162 -4.48 7.91 -16.36
C ASP A 162 -3.00 7.57 -16.12
N TYR A 163 -2.56 7.68 -14.86
CA TYR A 163 -1.19 7.32 -14.47
C TYR A 163 -0.93 5.82 -14.57
N VAL A 164 -1.86 4.97 -14.12
CA VAL A 164 -1.73 3.52 -14.22
C VAL A 164 -1.65 3.08 -15.68
N ASP A 165 -2.48 3.65 -16.55
CA ASP A 165 -2.46 3.39 -17.98
C ASP A 165 -1.13 3.79 -18.64
N ASP A 166 -0.62 4.97 -18.30
CA ASP A 166 0.68 5.45 -18.78
C ASP A 166 1.82 4.54 -18.32
N ILE A 167 1.85 4.19 -17.04
CA ILE A 167 2.88 3.30 -16.48
C ILE A 167 2.78 1.89 -17.08
N ALA A 168 1.57 1.34 -17.22
CA ALA A 168 1.38 0.01 -17.81
C ALA A 168 1.94 -0.06 -19.23
N LYS A 169 1.70 0.99 -20.04
CA LYS A 169 2.21 1.10 -21.42
C LYS A 169 3.71 1.31 -21.44
N THR A 170 4.22 2.33 -20.72
CA THR A 170 5.63 2.74 -20.77
C THR A 170 6.57 1.69 -20.16
N GLN A 171 6.11 0.96 -19.15
CA GLN A 171 6.89 -0.09 -18.50
C GLN A 171 6.63 -1.47 -19.10
N GLY A 172 5.72 -1.62 -20.06
CA GLY A 172 5.40 -2.91 -20.69
C GLY A 172 4.87 -3.94 -19.69
N LEU A 173 3.82 -3.59 -18.94
CA LEU A 173 3.18 -4.45 -17.95
C LEU A 173 2.00 -5.19 -18.60
N PRO A 174 2.12 -6.48 -18.96
CA PRO A 174 1.13 -7.18 -19.79
C PRO A 174 -0.23 -7.35 -19.09
N GLN A 175 -0.24 -7.33 -17.76
CA GLN A 175 -1.44 -7.41 -16.94
C GLN A 175 -1.79 -6.09 -16.25
N GLY A 176 -1.22 -4.95 -16.67
CA GLY A 176 -1.40 -3.66 -16.00
C GLY A 176 -0.52 -3.51 -14.77
N VAL A 177 -0.69 -2.40 -14.04
CA VAL A 177 0.07 -2.16 -12.80
C VAL A 177 -0.37 -3.17 -11.72
N PRO A 178 0.56 -3.93 -11.12
CA PRO A 178 0.23 -4.85 -10.04
C PRO A 178 -0.32 -4.14 -8.80
N VAL A 179 -1.34 -4.73 -8.18
CA VAL A 179 -1.89 -4.30 -6.89
C VAL A 179 -1.67 -5.43 -5.89
N LEU A 180 -1.24 -5.07 -4.68
CA LEU A 180 -1.12 -6.00 -3.56
C LEU A 180 -2.04 -5.55 -2.42
N ALA A 181 -2.95 -6.43 -2.00
CA ALA A 181 -3.72 -6.21 -0.78
C ALA A 181 -2.90 -6.70 0.42
N LEU A 182 -2.51 -5.79 1.31
CA LEU A 182 -1.80 -6.15 2.54
C LEU A 182 -2.80 -6.55 3.63
N PRO A 183 -2.69 -7.75 4.22
CA PRO A 183 -3.50 -8.11 5.37
C PRO A 183 -3.20 -7.20 6.56
N ASP A 184 -4.23 -6.55 7.11
CA ASP A 184 -4.18 -5.85 8.40
C ASP A 184 -5.21 -6.45 9.35
N PRO A 185 -4.93 -7.62 9.96
CA PRO A 185 -5.87 -8.28 10.84
C PRO A 185 -6.18 -7.43 12.09
N VAL A 186 -5.24 -6.62 12.55
CA VAL A 186 -5.47 -5.73 13.70
C VAL A 186 -6.45 -4.62 13.33
N GLY A 187 -6.21 -3.94 12.20
CA GLY A 187 -7.14 -2.94 11.69
C GLY A 187 -8.53 -3.50 11.44
N ALA A 188 -8.63 -4.68 10.79
CA ALA A 188 -9.91 -5.34 10.56
C ALA A 188 -10.67 -5.62 11.87
N VAL A 189 -10.00 -6.17 12.90
CA VAL A 189 -10.62 -6.42 14.21
C VAL A 189 -11.08 -5.12 14.88
N LEU A 190 -10.29 -4.05 14.78
CA LEU A 190 -10.67 -2.74 15.32
C LEU A 190 -11.91 -2.17 14.62
N GLU A 191 -12.00 -2.29 13.30
CA GLU A 191 -13.17 -1.88 12.52
C GLU A 191 -14.41 -2.70 12.90
N PHE A 192 -14.31 -4.03 12.97
CA PHE A 192 -15.44 -4.88 13.37
C PHE A 192 -15.91 -4.59 14.80
N ASN A 193 -14.99 -4.30 15.72
CA ASN A 193 -15.36 -3.93 17.08
C ASN A 193 -16.06 -2.58 17.13
N GLN A 194 -15.61 -1.59 16.35
CA GLN A 194 -16.26 -0.28 16.29
C GLN A 194 -17.70 -0.39 15.75
N GLN A 195 -17.92 -1.21 14.74
CA GLN A 195 -19.26 -1.44 14.16
C GLN A 195 -20.23 -2.14 15.11
N ARG A 196 -19.75 -2.87 16.13
CA ARG A 196 -20.62 -3.46 17.16
C ARG A 196 -21.23 -2.42 18.11
N HIS A 197 -20.70 -1.20 18.09
CA HIS A 197 -21.13 -0.10 18.95
C HIS A 197 -21.97 0.96 18.21
N LEU A 198 -22.29 0.72 16.93
CA LEU A 198 -23.20 1.51 16.10
C LEU A 198 -24.56 0.80 16.01
#